data_AF-A0A915M9J9-F1
#
_entry.id   AF-A0A915M9J9-F1
#
_cell.length_a   1.000
_cell.length_b   1.000
_cell.length_c   1.000
_cell.angle_alpha   90.00
_cell.angle_beta   90.00
_cell.angle_gamma   90.00
#
_symmetry.space_group_name_H-M   'P 1'
#
loop_
_entity.id
_entity.type
_entity.pdbx_description
1 polymer ?
#
loop_
_entity_poly.entity_id
_entity_poly.type
_entity_poly.pdbx_seq_one_letter_code
_entity_poly.pdbx_strand_id
1 'polypeptide(L)'
;MNPQNRQQNNYLYPQQQSSSSYSYTTLVPPTSINDFYDVVYIGSGSFAQVYRGYELINSRPIIYREVALKKINLAAIKDPATYKTTINEVRIFTNFNHQNIVKCFRSFEEISPLSQNKYLVLVLEYVNGGDLEILIR
;
A
#
# COMPACT_ATOMS: atom_id res chain seq x y z
N MET A 1 -23.71 -55.64 10.43
CA MET A 1 -24.35 -54.94 11.58
C MET A 1 -23.76 -53.54 11.66
N ASN A 2 -24.60 -52.60 12.12
CA ASN A 2 -24.56 -51.14 12.06
C ASN A 2 -23.41 -50.50 12.91
N PRO A 3 -23.36 -49.16 13.10
CA PRO A 3 -22.61 -48.14 12.36
C PRO A 3 -21.57 -47.40 13.23
N GLN A 4 -20.69 -46.57 12.65
CA GLN A 4 -20.13 -45.44 13.41
C GLN A 4 -20.16 -44.15 12.57
N ASN A 5 -20.99 -43.23 13.07
CA ASN A 5 -21.19 -41.84 12.67
C ASN A 5 -19.85 -41.08 12.51
N ARG A 6 -19.64 -40.34 11.43
CA ARG A 6 -20.07 -38.94 11.16
C ARG A 6 -19.37 -37.88 12.02
N GLN A 7 -18.70 -36.98 11.27
CA GLN A 7 -18.46 -35.52 11.48
C GLN A 7 -17.23 -35.11 12.32
N GLN A 8 -16.17 -34.59 11.68
CA GLN A 8 -15.91 -33.17 11.30
C GLN A 8 -15.49 -32.32 12.52
N ASN A 9 -14.40 -31.56 12.58
CA ASN A 9 -13.60 -30.87 11.57
C ASN A 9 -12.15 -30.74 12.08
N ASN A 10 -11.15 -31.05 11.26
CA ASN A 10 -9.77 -30.62 11.46
C ASN A 10 -9.40 -29.69 10.31
N TYR A 11 -8.99 -28.47 10.65
CA TYR A 11 -8.37 -27.54 9.71
C TYR A 11 -7.18 -28.23 9.03
N LEU A 12 -7.31 -28.47 7.72
CA LEU A 12 -6.24 -29.06 6.91
C LEU A 12 -5.09 -28.07 6.80
N TYR A 13 -3.99 -28.35 7.49
CA TYR A 13 -2.66 -27.93 7.03
C TYR A 13 -2.24 -28.90 5.92
N PRO A 14 -1.89 -28.44 4.70
CA PRO A 14 -1.36 -29.33 3.68
C PRO A 14 0.03 -29.85 4.07
N GLN A 15 0.15 -31.17 4.13
CA GLN A 15 1.42 -31.88 4.30
C GLN A 15 2.25 -31.86 3.01
N GLN A 16 3.56 -31.75 3.18
CA GLN A 16 4.57 -31.63 2.11
C GLN A 16 4.89 -32.99 1.46
N GLN A 17 5.02 -33.00 0.12
CA GLN A 17 5.89 -33.86 -0.72
C GLN A 17 5.60 -33.51 -2.19
N SER A 18 6.52 -33.30 -3.14
CA SER A 18 7.99 -33.28 -3.18
C SER A 18 8.42 -32.69 -4.54
N SER A 19 9.47 -31.86 -4.55
CA SER A 19 10.38 -31.53 -5.68
C SER A 19 9.78 -31.17 -7.05
N SER A 20 9.36 -29.92 -7.21
CA SER A 20 9.48 -29.15 -8.46
C SER A 20 9.61 -27.67 -8.10
N SER A 21 10.49 -26.96 -8.80
CA SER A 21 10.94 -25.60 -8.48
C SER A 21 9.79 -24.59 -8.36
N TYR A 22 9.41 -24.22 -7.14
CA TYR A 22 8.56 -23.06 -6.91
C TYR A 22 9.31 -21.81 -7.39
N SER A 23 8.93 -21.31 -8.56
CA SER A 23 9.30 -19.99 -9.04
C SER A 23 8.68 -18.94 -8.11
N TYR A 24 9.51 -18.33 -7.25
CA TYR A 24 9.10 -17.26 -6.33
C TYR A 24 8.54 -16.07 -7.12
N THR A 25 7.21 -15.98 -7.19
CA THR A 25 6.41 -14.94 -7.86
C THR A 25 5.08 -14.98 -7.12
N THR A 26 4.69 -14.04 -6.25
CA THR A 26 4.42 -12.62 -6.45
C THR A 26 4.32 -12.00 -5.05
N LEU A 27 4.92 -10.84 -4.81
CA LEU A 27 4.60 -10.06 -3.60
C LEU A 27 3.10 -9.75 -3.64
N VAL A 28 2.36 -10.12 -2.59
CA VAL A 28 0.94 -9.80 -2.49
C VAL A 28 0.81 -8.28 -2.60
N PRO A 29 -0.01 -7.76 -3.54
CA PRO A 29 -0.23 -6.31 -3.62
C PRO A 29 -0.73 -5.81 -2.27
N PRO A 30 -0.16 -4.74 -1.70
CA PRO A 30 -0.61 -4.28 -0.40
C PRO A 30 -2.00 -3.68 -0.50
N THR A 31 -2.69 -3.79 0.61
CA THR A 31 -4.05 -3.35 0.83
C THR A 31 -4.13 -2.37 2.01
N SER A 32 -3.04 -2.24 2.76
CA SER A 32 -2.90 -1.31 3.88
C SER A 32 -1.50 -0.73 3.93
N ILE A 33 -1.37 0.47 4.50
CA ILE A 33 -0.07 1.01 4.91
C ILE A 33 0.69 0.07 5.87
N ASN A 34 -0.01 -0.80 6.61
CA ASN A 34 0.61 -1.75 7.54
C ASN A 34 1.32 -2.92 6.82
N ASP A 35 1.18 -3.04 5.51
CA ASP A 35 1.95 -4.01 4.70
C ASP A 35 3.39 -3.51 4.42
N PHE A 36 3.72 -2.29 4.87
CA PHE A 36 5.03 -1.68 4.77
C PHE A 36 5.75 -1.70 6.12
N TYR A 37 7.08 -1.71 6.09
CA TYR A 37 7.92 -1.76 7.29
C TYR A 37 8.26 -0.36 7.82
N ASP A 38 8.45 -0.24 9.13
CA ASP A 38 8.81 0.99 9.85
C ASP A 38 8.03 2.22 9.41
N VAL A 39 6.70 2.08 9.37
CA VAL A 39 5.80 3.17 8.97
C VAL A 39 5.76 4.25 10.04
N VAL A 40 6.24 5.45 9.69
CA VAL A 40 6.32 6.61 10.58
C VAL A 40 5.61 7.79 9.94
N TYR A 41 4.74 8.46 10.70
CA TYR A 41 4.11 9.70 10.25
C TYR A 41 5.17 10.82 10.07
N ILE A 42 5.17 11.48 8.92
CA ILE A 42 6.13 12.55 8.59
C ILE A 42 5.47 13.89 8.27
N GLY A 43 4.15 13.94 8.06
CA GLY A 43 3.46 15.19 7.79
C GLY A 43 2.02 15.00 7.34
N SER A 44 1.32 16.12 7.16
CA SER A 44 -0.04 16.16 6.67
C SER A 44 -0.25 17.32 5.72
N GLY A 45 -1.21 17.17 4.82
CA GLY A 45 -1.83 18.25 4.06
C GLY A 45 -3.34 18.24 4.29
N SER A 46 -4.08 19.15 3.64
CA SER A 46 -5.51 19.36 3.89
C SER A 46 -6.39 18.11 3.82
N PHE A 47 -6.06 17.17 2.92
CA PHE A 47 -6.83 15.94 2.69
C PHE A 47 -6.03 14.65 2.83
N ALA A 48 -4.76 14.75 3.24
CA ALA A 48 -3.85 13.61 3.23
C ALA A 48 -2.91 13.60 4.44
N GLN A 49 -2.62 12.40 4.91
CA GLN A 49 -1.54 12.13 5.84
C GLN A 49 -0.39 11.49 5.07
N VAL A 50 0.84 11.80 5.42
CA VAL A 50 2.03 11.27 4.77
C VAL A 50 2.85 10.50 5.79
N TYR A 51 3.25 9.29 5.41
CA TYR A 51 4.10 8.42 6.21
C TYR A 51 5.36 8.08 5.42
N ARG A 52 6.49 7.91 6.10
CA ARG A 52 7.68 7.25 5.58
C ARG A 52 7.60 5.76 5.92
N GLY A 53 8.09 4.89 5.06
CA GLY A 53 8.21 3.46 5.37
C GLY A 53 9.06 2.74 4.32
N TYR A 54 9.10 1.41 4.41
CA TYR A 54 9.87 0.57 3.48
C TYR A 54 8.98 -0.50 2.84
N GLU A 55 9.06 -0.58 1.52
CA GLU A 55 8.40 -1.58 0.69
C GLU A 55 9.36 -2.74 0.41
N LEU A 56 8.94 -3.98 0.69
CA LEU A 56 9.66 -5.16 0.25
C LEU A 56 9.48 -5.29 -1.27
N ILE A 57 10.56 -5.14 -2.06
CA ILE A 57 10.52 -5.23 -3.53
C ILE A 57 11.09 -6.54 -4.07
N ASN A 58 11.90 -7.23 -3.28
CA ASN A 58 12.34 -8.59 -3.58
C ASN A 58 12.47 -9.36 -2.26
N SER A 59 12.01 -10.61 -2.22
CA SER A 59 12.15 -11.48 -1.05
C SER A 59 13.42 -12.34 -1.10
N ARG A 60 14.05 -12.49 -2.26
CA ARG A 60 15.29 -13.27 -2.46
C ARG A 60 16.17 -12.67 -3.58
N PRO A 61 17.25 -11.94 -3.24
CA PRO A 61 17.59 -11.47 -1.89
C PRO A 61 16.50 -10.53 -1.33
N ILE A 62 16.49 -10.37 0.00
CA ILE A 62 15.62 -9.39 0.65
C ILE A 62 16.10 -7.99 0.23
N ILE A 63 15.25 -7.24 -0.47
CA ILE A 63 15.53 -5.87 -0.88
C ILE A 63 14.34 -5.01 -0.50
N TYR A 64 14.62 -3.92 0.21
CA TYR A 64 13.65 -2.89 0.55
C TYR A 64 13.86 -1.63 -0.28
N ARG A 65 12.75 -0.96 -0.60
CA ARG A 65 12.73 0.39 -1.16
C ARG A 65 12.10 1.33 -0.15
N GLU A 66 12.80 2.41 0.18
CA GLU A 66 12.23 3.50 0.99
C GLU A 66 11.15 4.25 0.20
N VAL A 67 10.01 4.52 0.84
CA VAL A 67 8.84 5.13 0.20
C VAL A 67 8.17 6.16 1.09
N ALA A 68 7.51 7.12 0.45
CA ALA A 68 6.50 7.97 1.09
C ALA A 68 5.10 7.44 0.75
N LEU A 69 4.27 7.23 1.78
CA LEU A 69 2.90 6.76 1.69
C LEU A 69 1.96 7.95 1.91
N LYS A 70 1.42 8.51 0.82
CA LYS A 70 0.43 9.60 0.90
C LYS A 70 -0.97 9.00 0.96
N LYS A 71 -1.57 9.02 2.15
CA LYS A 71 -2.89 8.48 2.46
C LYS A 71 -3.94 9.57 2.39
N ILE A 72 -4.74 9.56 1.32
CA ILE A 72 -5.80 10.54 1.03
C ILE A 72 -7.13 10.01 1.57
N ASN A 73 -7.81 10.79 2.41
CA ASN A 73 -9.13 10.42 2.94
C ASN A 73 -10.23 10.74 1.92
N LEU A 74 -10.62 9.75 1.12
CA LEU A 74 -11.66 9.94 0.10
C LEU A 74 -13.03 10.23 0.73
N ALA A 75 -13.32 9.70 1.92
CA ALA A 75 -14.58 9.97 2.62
C ALA A 75 -14.69 11.43 3.11
N ALA A 76 -13.57 12.16 3.24
CA ALA A 76 -13.59 13.59 3.55
C ALA A 76 -13.97 14.47 2.34
N ILE A 77 -13.89 13.91 1.12
CA ILE A 77 -14.18 14.64 -0.12
C ILE A 77 -15.67 14.50 -0.44
N LYS A 78 -16.47 15.48 0.01
CA LYS A 78 -17.93 15.47 -0.16
C LYS A 78 -18.39 15.90 -1.54
N ASP A 79 -17.62 16.76 -2.21
CA ASP A 79 -17.96 17.28 -3.53
C ASP A 79 -17.58 16.26 -4.63
N PRO A 80 -18.54 15.78 -5.44
CA PRO A 80 -18.28 14.82 -6.51
C PRO A 80 -17.28 15.32 -7.56
N ALA A 81 -17.24 16.63 -7.84
CA ALA A 81 -16.30 17.19 -8.81
C ALA A 81 -14.86 17.12 -8.26
N THR A 82 -14.66 17.48 -6.99
CA THR A 82 -13.39 17.34 -6.27
C THR A 82 -12.95 15.87 -6.18
N TYR A 83 -13.89 14.95 -5.94
CA TYR A 83 -13.58 13.52 -5.94
C TYR A 83 -13.07 13.06 -7.31
N LYS A 84 -13.80 13.39 -8.39
CA LYS A 84 -13.44 13.00 -9.75
C LYS A 84 -12.08 13.58 -10.17
N THR A 85 -11.82 14.85 -9.84
CA THR A 85 -10.53 15.50 -10.14
C THR A 85 -9.39 14.85 -9.36
N THR A 86 -9.58 14.51 -8.08
CA THR A 86 -8.60 13.77 -7.27
C THR A 86 -8.24 12.42 -7.89
N ILE A 87 -9.24 11.62 -8.30
CA ILE A 87 -9.00 10.32 -8.95
C ILE A 87 -8.26 10.50 -10.28
N ASN A 88 -8.63 11.52 -11.07
CA ASN A 88 -7.97 11.80 -12.34
C ASN A 88 -6.52 12.26 -12.15
N GLU A 89 -6.25 13.10 -11.15
CA GLU A 89 -4.90 13.54 -10.79
C GLU A 89 -4.01 12.34 -10.45
N VAL A 90 -4.49 11.42 -9.63
CA VAL A 90 -3.75 10.21 -9.28
C VAL A 90 -3.47 9.36 -10.51
N ARG A 91 -4.47 9.17 -11.38
CA ARG A 91 -4.30 8.41 -12.63
C ARG A 91 -3.26 9.05 -13.54
N ILE A 92 -3.22 10.37 -13.65
CA ILE A 92 -2.22 11.06 -14.44
C ILE A 92 -0.85 10.92 -13.78
N PHE A 93 -0.77 11.10 -12.46
CA PHE A 93 0.48 11.11 -11.72
C PHE A 93 1.21 9.76 -11.76
N THR A 94 0.48 8.64 -11.70
CA THR A 94 1.07 7.29 -11.80
C THR A 94 1.76 7.01 -13.13
N ASN A 95 1.47 7.79 -14.19
CA ASN A 95 2.07 7.62 -15.51
C ASN A 95 3.33 8.46 -15.74
N PHE A 96 3.67 9.39 -14.84
CA PHE A 96 4.89 10.18 -15.00
C PHE A 96 6.16 9.40 -14.63
N ASN A 97 7.21 9.62 -15.42
CA ASN A 97 8.53 9.04 -15.20
C ASN A 97 9.62 10.01 -15.67
N HIS A 98 10.08 10.88 -14.78
CA HIS A 98 11.09 11.88 -15.09
C HIS A 98 11.96 12.14 -13.87
N GLN A 99 13.27 12.37 -14.06
CA GLN A 99 14.24 12.52 -12.96
C GLN A 99 13.89 13.65 -11.98
N ASN A 100 13.27 14.73 -12.46
CA ASN A 100 12.90 15.90 -11.65
C ASN A 100 11.42 15.89 -11.21
N ILE A 101 10.73 14.75 -11.30
CA ILE A 101 9.35 14.58 -10.83
C ILE A 101 9.35 13.39 -9.89
N VAL A 102 8.87 13.59 -8.65
CA VAL A 102 8.76 12.52 -7.66
C VAL A 102 8.04 11.31 -8.26
N LYS A 103 8.69 10.15 -8.24
CA LYS A 103 8.10 8.96 -8.84
C LYS A 103 6.90 8.48 -8.02
N CYS A 104 5.75 8.33 -8.67
CA CYS A 104 4.66 7.52 -8.14
C CYS A 104 4.84 6.08 -8.62
N PHE A 105 5.12 5.15 -7.71
CA PHE A 105 5.32 3.74 -8.06
C PHE A 105 4.00 3.04 -8.35
N ARG A 106 2.98 3.30 -7.53
CA ARG A 106 1.64 2.70 -7.61
C ARG A 106 0.69 3.36 -6.62
N SER A 107 -0.60 3.03 -6.72
CA SER A 107 -1.64 3.41 -5.77
C SER A 107 -2.50 2.21 -5.39
N PHE A 108 -3.07 2.20 -4.19
CA PHE A 108 -4.05 1.20 -3.76
C PHE A 108 -5.12 1.83 -2.85
N GLU A 109 -6.27 1.17 -2.74
CA GLU A 109 -7.33 1.58 -1.85
C GLU A 109 -7.18 0.87 -0.50
N GLU A 110 -7.41 1.60 0.58
CA GLU A 110 -7.43 1.07 1.95
C GLU A 110 -8.77 1.43 2.60
N ILE A 111 -9.37 0.51 3.34
CA ILE A 111 -10.54 0.79 4.17
C ILE A 111 -10.11 0.71 5.63
N SER A 112 -10.32 1.78 6.38
CA SER A 112 -10.00 1.79 7.82
C SER A 112 -10.94 0.83 8.58
N PRO A 113 -10.41 -0.16 9.33
CA PRO A 113 -11.25 -1.07 10.08
C PRO A 113 -12.09 -0.38 11.16
N LEU A 114 -11.57 0.71 11.74
CA LEU A 114 -12.22 1.44 12.82
C LEU A 114 -13.31 2.39 12.31
N SER A 115 -13.00 3.18 11.28
CA SER A 115 -13.91 4.23 10.79
C SER A 115 -14.75 3.80 9.59
N GLN A 116 -14.40 2.68 8.94
CA GLN A 116 -14.93 2.25 7.65
C GLN A 116 -14.74 3.28 6.51
N ASN A 117 -13.94 4.32 6.75
CA ASN A 117 -13.61 5.31 5.73
C ASN A 117 -12.71 4.69 4.67
N LYS A 118 -12.99 5.07 3.42
CA LYS A 118 -12.18 4.72 2.26
C LYS A 118 -11.04 5.71 2.10
N TYR A 119 -9.84 5.19 1.89
CA TYR A 119 -8.62 5.93 1.62
C TYR A 119 -8.03 5.51 0.28
N LEU A 120 -7.38 6.45 -0.38
CA LEU A 120 -6.50 6.19 -1.52
C LEU A 120 -5.07 6.42 -1.05
N VAL A 121 -4.22 5.40 -1.19
CA VAL A 121 -2.82 5.46 -0.78
C VAL A 121 -1.95 5.51 -2.03
N LEU A 122 -1.10 6.53 -2.12
CA LEU A 122 -0.04 6.61 -3.13
C LEU A 122 1.27 6.13 -2.52
N VAL A 123 1.95 5.23 -3.24
CA VAL A 123 3.31 4.79 -2.91
C VAL A 123 4.26 5.59 -3.77
N LEU A 124 4.98 6.52 -3.13
CA LEU A 124 5.82 7.52 -3.77
C LEU A 124 7.29 7.26 -3.43
N GLU A 125 8.17 7.73 -4.29
CA GLU A 125 9.57 7.95 -3.97
C GLU A 125 9.68 8.86 -2.73
N TYR A 126 10.51 8.43 -1.78
CA TYR A 126 10.87 9.27 -0.64
C TYR A 126 12.03 10.20 -1.03
N VAL A 127 11.85 11.50 -0.81
CA VAL A 127 12.88 12.52 -1.09
C VAL A 127 13.38 13.09 0.23
N ASN A 128 14.63 12.81 0.58
CA ASN A 128 15.25 13.15 1.86
C ASN A 128 15.72 14.64 1.97
N GLY A 129 15.03 15.56 1.31
CA GLY A 129 15.37 16.99 1.31
C GLY A 129 14.36 17.88 2.04
N GLY A 130 13.25 17.31 2.51
CA GLY A 130 12.09 18.09 2.95
C GLY A 130 11.36 18.73 1.77
N ASP A 131 10.54 19.74 2.07
CA ASP A 131 9.89 20.57 1.07
C ASP A 131 10.57 21.94 0.95
N LEU A 132 10.18 22.69 -0.08
CA LEU A 132 10.74 24.01 -0.34
C LEU A 132 10.31 25.06 0.71
N GLU A 133 9.22 24.83 1.46
CA GLU A 133 8.76 25.74 2.51
C GLU A 133 9.79 25.85 3.64
N ILE A 134 10.52 24.76 3.93
CA ILE A 134 11.62 24.76 4.90
C ILE A 134 12.78 25.66 4.46
N LEU A 135 13.05 25.78 3.16
CA LEU A 135 14.20 26.53 2.64
C LEU A 135 13.94 28.03 2.50
N ILE A 136 12.68 28.45 2.34
CA ILE A 136 12.29 29.86 2.08
C ILE A 136 11.89 30.59 3.38
N ARG A 137 11.82 29.90 4.52
CA ARG A 137 11.63 30.51 5.84
C ARG A 137 12.96 30.92 6.47
#